data_AF-A0A3E0I6U0-F1
#
_entry.id   AF-A0A3E0I6U0-F1
#
_cell.length_a   1.000
_cell.length_b   1.000
_cell.length_c   1.000
_cell.angle_alpha   90.00
_cell.angle_beta   90.00
_cell.angle_gamma   90.00
#
_symmetry.space_group_name_H-M   'P 1'
#
loop_
_entity.id
_entity.type
_entity.pdbx_description
1 polymer ?
#
loop_
_entity_poly.entity_id
_entity_poly.type
_entity_poly.pdbx_seq_one_letter_code
_entity_poly.pdbx_strand_id
1 'polypeptide(L)'
;MEEIDAIVAALVAGTSAGLSKTMAGAVKDLYAALKSRVALLLERHAAGSEKALTEALSTAAEDPERARRELTELLAAIGAGRDSELVTNSVMFNKGVVVGDFTTQHNTFH
;
A
#
# COMPACT_ATOMS: atom_id res chain seq x y z
N MET A 1 4.70 14.89 -4.24
CA MET A 1 5.69 13.79 -4.20
C MET A 1 5.42 12.93 -2.98
N GLU A 2 5.15 13.54 -1.82
CA GLU A 2 4.70 12.86 -0.60
C GLU A 2 3.46 11.97 -0.78
N GLU A 3 2.54 12.34 -1.67
CA GLU A 3 1.30 11.58 -1.91
C GLU A 3 1.61 10.23 -2.56
N ILE A 4 2.42 10.23 -3.62
CA ILE A 4 2.85 9.01 -4.31
C ILE A 4 3.72 8.18 -3.37
N ASP A 5 4.63 8.81 -2.62
CA ASP A 5 5.44 8.12 -1.63
C ASP A 5 4.60 7.43 -0.55
N ALA A 6 3.52 8.06 -0.06
CA ALA A 6 2.61 7.45 0.91
C ALA A 6 1.93 6.20 0.33
N ILE A 7 1.54 6.26 -0.95
CA ILE A 7 0.90 5.15 -1.68
C ILE A 7 1.87 4.00 -1.86
N VAL A 8 3.07 4.29 -2.35
CA VAL A 8 4.11 3.30 -2.56
C VAL A 8 4.53 2.67 -1.24
N ALA A 9 4.72 3.47 -0.19
CA ALA A 9 5.05 2.98 1.14
C ALA A 9 3.96 2.03 1.67
N ALA A 10 2.68 2.37 1.50
CA ALA A 10 1.57 1.53 1.92
C ALA A 10 1.52 0.20 1.13
N LEU A 11 1.75 0.24 -0.18
CA LEU A 11 1.81 -0.96 -1.01
C LEU A 11 2.99 -1.86 -0.62
N VAL A 12 4.20 -1.30 -0.57
CA VAL A 12 5.41 -2.05 -0.19
C VAL A 12 5.26 -2.61 1.21
N ALA A 13 4.81 -1.84 2.19
CA ALA A 13 4.57 -2.30 3.56
C ALA A 13 3.50 -3.39 3.64
N GLY A 14 2.39 -3.27 2.91
CA GLY A 14 1.36 -4.30 2.87
C GLY A 14 1.83 -5.60 2.22
N THR A 15 2.76 -5.51 1.27
CA THR A 15 3.33 -6.68 0.57
C THR A 15 4.44 -7.34 1.39
N SER A 16 5.33 -6.55 2.00
CA SER A 16 6.46 -7.04 2.81
C SER A 16 6.01 -7.57 4.17
N ALA A 17 5.01 -6.94 4.81
CA ALA A 17 4.39 -7.47 6.01
C ALA A 17 3.47 -8.68 5.73
N GLY A 18 3.32 -9.03 4.44
CA GLY A 18 2.80 -10.31 3.95
C GLY A 18 1.56 -10.79 4.67
N LEU A 19 0.46 -10.00 4.65
CA LEU A 19 -0.82 -10.33 5.29
C LEU A 19 -0.67 -11.20 6.56
N SER A 20 0.25 -10.81 7.45
CA SER A 20 0.56 -11.59 8.64
C SER A 20 -0.77 -11.91 9.37
N LYS A 21 -0.92 -13.13 9.92
CA LYS A 21 -2.16 -13.53 10.65
C LYS A 21 -2.55 -12.51 11.73
N THR A 22 -1.59 -11.73 12.20
CA THR A 22 -1.68 -10.68 13.22
C THR A 22 -2.22 -9.34 12.73
N MET A 23 -2.28 -9.07 11.42
CA MET A 23 -2.90 -7.83 10.92
C MET A 23 -4.41 -7.87 11.16
N ALA A 24 -4.93 -6.80 11.76
CA ALA A 24 -6.37 -6.60 11.96
C ALA A 24 -7.12 -6.68 10.61
N GLY A 25 -8.34 -7.21 10.63
CA GLY A 25 -9.18 -7.34 9.42
C GLY A 25 -9.31 -6.01 8.67
N ALA A 26 -9.54 -4.92 9.41
CA ALA A 26 -9.63 -3.57 8.84
C ALA A 26 -8.38 -3.14 8.05
N VAL A 27 -7.17 -3.53 8.46
CA VAL A 27 -5.92 -3.22 7.76
C VAL A 27 -5.81 -4.01 6.46
N LYS A 28 -6.27 -5.28 6.48
CA LYS A 28 -6.35 -6.13 5.27
C LYS A 28 -7.36 -5.60 4.27
N ASP A 29 -8.53 -5.17 4.75
CA ASP A 29 -9.57 -4.57 3.92
C ASP A 29 -9.07 -3.26 3.29
N LEU A 30 -8.34 -2.43 4.05
CA LEU A 30 -7.74 -1.21 3.52
C LEU A 30 -6.69 -1.50 2.44
N TYR A 31 -5.84 -2.50 2.66
CA TYR A 31 -4.84 -2.91 1.67
C TYR A 31 -5.49 -3.47 0.39
N ALA A 32 -6.52 -4.30 0.53
CA ALA A 32 -7.28 -4.83 -0.60
C ALA A 32 -7.97 -3.71 -1.39
N ALA A 33 -8.59 -2.76 -0.69
CA ALA A 33 -9.20 -1.57 -1.30
C ALA A 33 -8.15 -0.72 -2.02
N LEU A 34 -6.99 -0.48 -1.40
CA LEU A 34 -5.88 0.26 -2.01
C LEU A 34 -5.40 -0.41 -3.29
N LYS A 35 -5.12 -1.72 -3.26
CA LYS A 35 -4.67 -2.48 -4.42
C LYS A 35 -5.69 -2.44 -5.56
N SER A 36 -6.97 -2.63 -5.25
CA SER A 36 -8.04 -2.59 -6.25
C SER A 36 -8.18 -1.20 -6.90
N ARG A 37 -8.06 -0.11 -6.11
CA ARG A 37 -8.12 1.26 -6.63
C ARG A 37 -6.95 1.59 -7.54
N VAL A 38 -5.73 1.19 -7.15
CA VAL A 38 -4.52 1.36 -7.96
C VAL A 38 -4.65 0.58 -9.27
N ALA A 39 -5.10 -0.67 -9.22
CA ALA A 39 -5.35 -1.48 -10.41
C ALA A 39 -6.35 -0.81 -11.34
N LEU A 40 -7.48 -0.32 -10.81
CA LEU A 40 -8.51 0.37 -11.60
C LEU A 40 -7.97 1.64 -12.29
N LEU A 41 -7.18 2.46 -11.59
CA LEU A 41 -6.58 3.66 -12.19
C LEU A 41 -5.60 3.29 -13.28
N LEU A 42 -4.78 2.27 -13.03
CA LEU A 42 -3.82 1.74 -13.98
C LEU A 42 -4.51 1.20 -15.24
N GLU A 43 -5.60 0.45 -15.11
CA GLU A 43 -6.40 -0.01 -16.25
C GLU A 43 -7.00 1.14 -17.06
N ARG A 44 -7.46 2.21 -16.39
CA ARG A 44 -8.06 3.37 -17.08
C ARG A 44 -7.03 4.21 -17.84
N HIS A 45 -5.78 4.25 -17.38
CA HIS A 45 -4.76 5.14 -17.93
C HIS A 45 -3.69 4.43 -18.78
N ALA A 46 -3.46 3.14 -18.58
CA ALA A 46 -2.40 2.41 -19.27
C ALA A 46 -2.77 0.92 -19.47
N ALA A 47 -2.99 0.53 -20.72
CA ALA A 47 -3.27 -0.85 -21.10
C ALA A 47 -2.13 -1.79 -20.67
N GLY A 48 -2.44 -2.85 -19.92
CA GLY A 48 -1.45 -3.85 -19.45
C GLY A 48 -0.87 -3.61 -18.05
N SER A 49 -1.36 -2.60 -17.34
CA SER A 49 -0.75 -2.15 -16.08
C SER A 49 -1.06 -3.00 -14.84
N GLU A 50 -2.07 -3.86 -14.87
CA GLU A 50 -2.32 -4.82 -13.78
C GLU A 50 -1.16 -5.81 -13.63
N LYS A 51 -0.59 -6.25 -14.75
CA LYS A 51 0.58 -7.12 -14.76
C LYS A 51 1.80 -6.40 -14.17
N ALA A 52 2.04 -5.16 -14.60
CA ALA A 52 3.12 -4.33 -14.07
C ALA A 52 2.98 -4.08 -12.56
N LEU A 53 1.76 -3.83 -12.07
CA LEU A 53 1.49 -3.71 -10.64
C LEU A 53 1.81 -5.02 -9.91
N THR A 54 1.39 -6.15 -10.45
CA THR A 54 1.63 -7.47 -9.83
C THR A 54 3.11 -7.84 -9.81
N GLU A 55 3.86 -7.54 -10.88
CA GLU A 55 5.31 -7.73 -10.94
C GLU A 55 6.03 -6.82 -9.94
N ALA A 56 5.64 -5.55 -9.84
CA ALA A 56 6.23 -4.61 -8.89
C ALA A 56 5.93 -5.01 -7.43
N LEU A 57 4.72 -5.49 -7.13
CA LEU A 57 4.37 -6.02 -5.81
C LEU A 57 5.14 -7.31 -5.50
N SER A 58 5.31 -8.21 -6.48
CA SER A 58 6.12 -9.42 -6.28
C SER A 58 7.57 -9.06 -5.98
N THR A 59 8.12 -8.09 -6.71
CA THR A 59 9.45 -7.51 -6.45
C THR A 59 9.53 -6.92 -5.04
N ALA A 60 8.46 -6.33 -4.50
CA ALA A 60 8.47 -5.73 -3.16
C ALA A 60 8.75 -6.73 -2.03
N ALA A 61 8.48 -8.03 -2.26
CA ALA A 61 8.80 -9.09 -1.30
C ALA A 61 10.30 -9.46 -1.30
N GLU A 62 11.00 -9.26 -2.43
CA GLU A 62 12.41 -9.61 -2.60
C GLU A 62 13.34 -8.38 -2.47
N ASP A 63 12.95 -7.27 -3.09
CA ASP A 63 13.66 -5.99 -3.13
C ASP A 63 12.66 -4.82 -3.01
N PRO A 64 12.39 -4.36 -1.78
CA PRO A 64 11.43 -3.28 -1.53
C PRO A 64 11.88 -1.93 -2.12
N GLU A 65 13.18 -1.67 -2.24
CA GLU A 65 13.71 -0.41 -2.79
C GLU A 65 13.54 -0.36 -4.31
N ARG A 66 13.77 -1.49 -5.00
CA ARG A 66 13.48 -1.61 -6.42
C ARG A 66 11.99 -1.45 -6.70
N ALA A 67 11.14 -2.16 -5.95
CA ALA A 67 9.69 -2.04 -6.09
C ALA A 67 9.20 -0.61 -5.83
N ARG A 68 9.80 0.10 -4.87
CA ARG A 68 9.49 1.50 -4.57
C ARG A 68 9.70 2.39 -5.79
N ARG A 69 10.82 2.23 -6.50
CA ARG A 69 11.13 3.00 -7.71
C ARG A 69 10.13 2.69 -8.83
N GLU A 70 9.92 1.40 -9.12
CA GLU A 70 9.01 0.96 -10.19
C GLU A 70 7.56 1.42 -9.94
N LEU A 71 7.07 1.28 -8.70
CA LEU A 71 5.73 1.77 -8.32
C LEU A 71 5.63 3.29 -8.38
N THR A 72 6.68 4.02 -7.97
CA THR A 72 6.68 5.49 -8.02
C THR A 72 6.55 5.98 -9.47
N GLU A 73 7.31 5.39 -10.39
CA GLU A 73 7.25 5.74 -11.82
C GLU A 73 5.87 5.42 -12.42
N LEU A 74 5.34 4.23 -12.14
CA LEU A 74 4.01 3.82 -12.60
C LEU A 74 2.91 4.76 -12.09
N LEU A 75 2.89 5.02 -10.78
CA LEU A 75 1.89 5.87 -10.14
C LEU A 75 2.02 7.35 -10.53
N ALA A 76 3.25 7.83 -10.76
CA ALA A 76 3.49 9.18 -11.27
C ALA A 76 2.98 9.33 -12.70
N ALA A 77 3.21 8.34 -13.57
CA ALA A 77 2.77 8.37 -14.96
C ALA A 77 1.24 8.47 -15.10
N ILE A 78 0.49 7.81 -14.21
CA ILE A 78 -0.98 7.87 -14.19
C ILE A 78 -1.54 8.99 -13.30
N GLY A 79 -0.69 9.73 -12.61
CA GLY A 79 -1.10 10.81 -11.71
C GLY A 79 -1.88 10.34 -10.49
N ALA A 80 -1.58 9.15 -9.96
CA ALA A 80 -2.29 8.54 -8.81
C ALA A 80 -2.28 9.43 -7.56
N GLY A 81 -1.26 10.28 -7.39
CA GLY A 81 -1.21 11.27 -6.31
C GLY A 81 -2.31 12.34 -6.35
N ARG A 82 -3.09 12.43 -7.45
CA ARG A 82 -4.27 13.31 -7.55
C ARG A 82 -5.55 12.64 -7.04
N ASP A 83 -5.53 11.33 -6.82
CA ASP A 83 -6.67 10.60 -6.27
C ASP A 83 -6.65 10.73 -4.74
N SER A 84 -7.44 11.69 -4.23
CA SER A 84 -7.49 12.00 -2.80
C SER A 84 -7.94 10.82 -1.95
N GLU A 85 -8.78 9.92 -2.48
CA GLU A 85 -9.26 8.75 -1.76
C GLU A 85 -8.15 7.71 -1.63
N LEU A 86 -7.40 7.52 -2.71
CA LEU A 86 -6.24 6.63 -2.76
C LEU A 86 -5.15 7.08 -1.79
N VAL A 87 -4.81 8.38 -1.79
CA VAL A 87 -3.86 8.97 -0.83
C VAL A 87 -4.36 8.80 0.60
N THR A 88 -5.65 9.06 0.86
CA THR A 88 -6.24 8.91 2.19
C THR A 88 -6.14 7.47 2.69
N ASN A 89 -6.48 6.49 1.85
CA ASN A 89 -6.39 5.08 2.19
C ASN A 89 -4.94 4.65 2.48
N SER A 90 -3.97 5.14 1.70
CA SER A 90 -2.56 4.87 1.95
C SER A 90 -2.06 5.47 3.26
N VAL A 91 -2.44 6.70 3.59
CA VAL A 91 -2.10 7.33 4.86
C VAL A 91 -2.74 6.59 6.03
N MET A 92 -4.02 6.21 5.91
CA MET A 92 -4.72 5.43 6.93
C MET A 92 -4.09 4.05 7.12
N PHE A 93 -3.67 3.39 6.03
CA PHE A 93 -2.97 2.11 6.10
C PHE A 93 -1.64 2.25 6.84
N ASN A 94 -0.81 3.22 6.47
CA ASN A 94 0.47 3.47 7.14
C ASN A 94 0.26 3.79 8.63
N LYS A 95 -0.78 4.54 8.99
CA LYS A 95 -1.15 4.77 10.40
C LYS A 95 -1.61 3.50 11.11
N GLY A 96 -2.39 2.66 10.44
CA GLY A 96 -2.87 1.38 10.99
C GLY A 96 -1.75 0.36 11.19
N VAL A 97 -0.73 0.37 10.33
CA VAL A 97 0.51 -0.41 10.51
C VAL A 97 1.31 0.11 11.69
N VAL A 98 1.42 1.44 11.87
CA VAL A 98 2.10 2.06 13.04
C VAL A 98 1.39 1.74 14.36
N VAL A 99 0.06 1.63 14.37
CA VAL A 99 -0.70 1.18 15.56
C VAL A 99 -0.55 -0.34 15.78
N GLY A 100 -0.22 -1.10 14.73
CA GLY A 100 0.04 -2.54 14.78
C GLY A 100 1.39 -2.92 15.40
N ASP A 101 2.32 -1.97 15.57
CA ASP A 101 3.58 -2.16 16.29
C ASP A 101 3.35 -2.01 17.81
N PHE A 102 3.03 -3.13 18.46
CA PHE A 102 3.22 -3.40 19.89
C PHE A 102 3.01 -2.27 20.91
N THR A 103 1.76 -1.88 21.22
CA THR A 103 1.38 -1.53 22.62
C THR A 103 -0.13 -1.60 22.85
N THR A 104 -0.71 -2.79 22.76
CA THR A 104 -1.86 -3.11 23.64
C THR A 104 -1.28 -3.81 24.87
N GLN A 105 -0.62 -3.06 25.75
CA GLN A 105 -0.48 -3.51 27.13
C GLN A 105 -1.85 -3.39 27.78
N HIS A 106 -2.52 -4.54 27.96
CA HIS A 106 -3.58 -4.66 28.95
C HIS A 106 -2.96 -4.53 30.34
N ASN A 107 -2.69 -3.29 30.77
CA ASN A 107 -2.55 -2.99 32.19
C ASN A 107 -3.95 -2.91 32.79
N THR A 108 -4.57 -4.07 32.99
CA THR A 108 -5.69 -4.19 33.91
C THR A 108 -5.11 -4.12 35.32
N PHE A 109 -5.12 -2.92 35.92
CA PHE A 109 -4.88 -2.75 37.35
C PHE A 109 -6.19 -2.96 38.12
N HIS A 110 -6.11 -3.87 39.09
CA HIS A 110 -6.99 -4.17 40.24
C HIS A 110 -8.40 -4.71 39.97
#